data_AF-A0A3D2JH23-F1
#
_entry.id   AF-A0A3D2JH23-F1
#
_cell.length_a   1.000
_cell.length_b   1.000
_cell.length_c   1.000
_cell.angle_alpha   90.00
_cell.angle_beta   90.00
_cell.angle_gamma   90.00
#
_symmetry.space_group_name_H-M   'P 1'
#
loop_
_entity.id
_entity.type
_entity.pdbx_description
1 polymer ?
#
loop_
_entity_poly.entity_id
_entity_poly.type
_entity_poly.pdbx_seq_one_letter_code
_entity_poly.pdbx_strand_id
1 'polypeptide(L)' 'GVHLVFSRDDIKMGNDAIVLPETDDKRILFIVPWESRVVFGTTDTGSGDLDHPTTNQDEVQYLLHHLNRYLSLNLT' A
#
# COMPACT_ATOMS: atom_id res chain seq x y z
N GLY A 1 -10.27 -4.85 2.26
CA GLY A 1 -8.98 -4.13 2.30
C GLY A 1 -8.10 -4.63 1.18
N VAL A 2 -7.40 -3.74 0.52
CA VAL A 2 -6.57 -4.06 -0.64
C VAL A 2 -5.10 -3.80 -0.36
N HIS A 3 -4.24 -4.34 -1.21
CA HIS A 3 -2.79 -4.10 -1.19
C HIS A 3 -2.33 -3.82 -2.63
N LEU A 4 -1.35 -2.93 -2.76
CA LEU A 4 -0.63 -2.72 -4.01
C LEU A 4 0.67 -3.52 -4.00
N VAL A 5 1.10 -3.96 -5.17
CA VAL A 5 2.31 -4.76 -5.33
C VAL A 5 3.20 -4.10 -6.37
N PHE A 6 4.43 -3.79 -5.99
CA PHE A 6 5.41 -3.09 -6.81
C PHE A 6 6.65 -3.95 -7.07
N SER A 7 7.43 -3.60 -8.10
CA SER A 7 8.78 -4.14 -8.25
C SER A 7 9.69 -3.54 -7.18
N ARG A 8 10.71 -4.31 -6.73
CA ARG A 8 11.79 -3.75 -5.90
C ARG A 8 12.63 -2.68 -6.62
N ASP A 9 12.54 -2.60 -7.94
CA ASP A 9 13.19 -1.54 -8.71
C ASP A 9 12.48 -0.19 -8.53
N ASP A 10 11.16 -0.21 -8.40
CA ASP A 10 10.33 0.98 -8.16
C ASP A 10 10.44 1.45 -6.70
N ILE A 11 10.56 0.50 -5.77
CA ILE A 11 10.68 0.74 -4.32
C ILE A 11 11.92 0.06 -3.78
N LYS A 12 13.01 0.83 -3.69
CA LYS A 12 14.29 0.36 -3.17
C LYS A 12 14.26 0.29 -1.65
N MET A 13 14.07 -0.90 -1.10
CA MET A 13 14.09 -1.17 0.34
C MET A 13 14.96 -2.38 0.69
N GLY A 14 15.33 -2.47 1.98
CA GLY A 14 16.00 -3.63 2.55
C GLY A 14 15.10 -4.87 2.65
N ASN A 15 15.51 -5.86 3.44
CA ASN A 15 14.74 -7.08 3.66
C ASN A 15 13.78 -7.02 4.85
N ASP A 16 13.80 -5.91 5.59
CA ASP A 16 12.96 -5.72 6.76
C ASP A 16 11.61 -5.10 6.36
N ALA A 17 10.55 -5.56 7.01
CA ALA A 17 9.25 -4.93 6.90
C ALA A 17 9.21 -3.62 7.70
N ILE A 18 8.55 -2.61 7.13
CA ILE A 18 8.41 -1.28 7.74
C ILE A 18 6.95 -1.05 8.12
N VAL A 19 6.73 -0.55 9.33
CA VAL A 19 5.44 -0.01 9.76
C VAL A 19 5.48 1.50 9.57
N LEU A 20 4.53 2.02 8.80
CA LEU A 20 4.33 3.45 8.61
C LEU A 20 3.19 3.90 9.54
N PRO A 21 3.50 4.71 10.58
CA PRO A 21 2.49 5.21 11.50
C PRO A 21 1.78 6.45 10.95
N GLU A 22 0.53 6.65 11.36
CA GLU A 22 -0.24 7.89 11.21
C GLU A 22 -0.51 8.33 9.76
N THR A 23 -1.37 7.57 9.08
CA THR A 23 -2.11 8.11 7.92
C THR A 23 -3.01 9.27 8.35
N ASP A 24 -3.59 10.00 7.39
CA ASP A 24 -4.42 11.18 7.71
C ASP A 24 -5.66 10.81 8.55
N ASP A 25 -6.09 9.55 8.45
CA ASP A 25 -7.16 8.93 9.24
C ASP A 25 -6.65 8.10 10.44
N LYS A 26 -5.38 8.26 10.83
CA LYS A 26 -4.73 7.68 12.02
C LYS A 26 -4.55 6.16 12.01
N ARG A 27 -4.57 5.55 10.83
CA ARG A 27 -4.25 4.13 10.65
C ARG A 27 -2.74 3.93 10.48
N ILE A 28 -2.35 2.66 10.49
CA ILE A 28 -0.99 2.22 10.16
C ILE A 28 -1.00 1.52 8.80
N LEU A 29 0.10 1.67 8.06
CA LEU A 29 0.37 0.95 6.82
C LEU A 29 1.64 0.11 6.96
N PHE A 30 1.76 -0.91 6.14
CA PHE A 30 2.93 -1.78 6.09
C PHE A 30 3.55 -1.73 4.71
N ILE A 31 4.87 -1.69 4.66
CA ILE A 31 5.67 -1.97 3.48
C ILE A 31 6.41 -3.28 3.76
N VAL A 32 6.07 -4.34 3.02
CA VAL A 32 6.59 -5.69 3.24
C VAL A 32 7.36 -6.14 1.99
N PRO A 33 8.68 -6.39 2.10
CA PRO A 33 9.45 -6.96 1.00
C PRO A 33 9.09 -8.44 0.84
N TRP A 34 8.78 -8.87 -0.40
CA TRP A 34 8.43 -10.25 -0.73
C TRP A 34 9.08 -10.67 -2.04
N GLU A 35 10.10 -11.53 -1.97
CA GLU A 35 10.93 -11.91 -3.13
C GLU A 35 11.40 -10.69 -3.92
N SER A 36 11.15 -10.62 -5.23
CA SER A 36 11.50 -9.47 -6.09
C SER A 36 10.46 -8.34 -6.06
N ARG A 37 9.51 -8.38 -5.13
CA ARG A 37 8.38 -7.45 -5.02
C ARG A 37 8.32 -6.77 -3.66
N VAL A 38 7.48 -5.74 -3.60
CA VAL A 38 7.12 -5.03 -2.36
C VAL A 38 5.60 -4.98 -2.28
N VAL A 39 5.03 -5.39 -1.15
CA VAL A 39 3.61 -5.32 -0.84
C VAL A 39 3.36 -4.11 0.06
N PHE A 40 2.40 -3.27 -0.31
CA PHE A 40 2.04 -2.08 0.44
C PHE A 40 0.54 -2.01 0.73
N GLY A 41 0.17 -1.72 1.98
CA GLY A 41 -1.25 -1.66 2.37
C GLY A 41 -1.48 -1.44 3.86
N THR A 42 -2.73 -1.45 4.32
CA THR A 42 -3.98 -1.79 3.59
C THR A 42 -5.02 -0.66 3.62
N THR A 43 -6.19 -0.90 3.03
CA THR A 43 -7.39 -0.05 3.09
C THR A 43 -8.47 -0.69 3.98
N ASP A 44 -9.46 0.12 4.39
CA ASP A 44 -10.56 -0.33 5.26
C ASP A 44 -11.90 0.27 4.79
N THR A 45 -12.29 -0.15 3.59
CA THR A 45 -13.42 0.39 2.82
C THR A 45 -14.35 -0.72 2.32
N GLY A 46 -14.23 -1.93 2.86
CA GLY A 46 -14.89 -3.12 2.35
C GLY A 46 -16.40 -3.15 2.62
N SER A 47 -17.19 -2.99 1.56
CA SER A 47 -18.60 -3.37 1.50
C SER A 47 -18.89 -3.89 0.08
N GLY A 48 -19.73 -4.92 -0.09
CA GLY A 48 -20.03 -5.50 -1.41
C GLY A 48 -20.06 -7.03 -1.43
N ASP A 49 -19.92 -7.60 -2.63
CA ASP A 49 -19.89 -9.05 -2.85
C ASP A 49 -18.62 -9.66 -2.20
N LEU A 50 -18.85 -10.60 -1.28
CA LEU A 50 -17.78 -11.28 -0.56
C LEU A 50 -17.11 -12.36 -1.42
N ASP A 51 -17.79 -12.87 -2.44
CA ASP A 51 -17.23 -13.89 -3.34
C ASP A 51 -16.34 -13.26 -4.42
N HIS A 52 -16.56 -11.99 -4.75
CA HIS A 52 -15.81 -11.24 -5.76
C HIS A 52 -15.39 -9.84 -5.27
N PRO A 53 -14.54 -9.76 -4.23
CA PRO A 53 -14.06 -8.46 -3.75
C PRO A 53 -13.22 -7.77 -4.83
N THR A 54 -13.58 -6.53 -5.16
CA THR A 54 -12.84 -5.71 -6.11
C THR A 54 -12.24 -4.50 -5.41
N THR A 55 -11.10 -4.04 -5.91
CA THR A 55 -10.59 -2.72 -5.53
C THR A 55 -11.31 -1.60 -6.29
N ASN A 56 -11.20 -0.38 -5.79
CA ASN A 56 -11.63 0.83 -6.50
C ASN A 56 -10.50 1.87 -6.62
N GLN A 57 -10.73 2.90 -7.44
CA GLN A 57 -9.72 3.93 -7.70
C GLN A 57 -9.34 4.71 -6.43
N ASP A 58 -10.28 4.96 -5.52
CA ASP A 58 -10.03 5.74 -4.31
C ASP A 58 -9.08 4.99 -3.35
N GLU A 59 -9.23 3.67 -3.25
CA GLU A 59 -8.31 2.81 -2.50
C GLU A 59 -6.87 2.85 -3.06
N VAL A 60 -6.75 2.81 -4.39
CA VAL A 60 -5.45 2.90 -5.08
C VAL A 60 -4.82 4.27 -4.81
N GLN A 61 -5.59 5.35 -4.97
CA GLN A 61 -5.10 6.71 -4.74
C GLN A 61 -4.72 6.97 -3.28
N TYR A 62 -5.50 6.44 -2.33
CA TYR A 62 -5.18 6.51 -0.90
C TYR A 62 -3.82 5.88 -0.62
N LEU A 63 -3.57 4.67 -1.14
CA LEU A 63 -2.30 3.98 -0.94
C LEU A 63 -1.14 4.72 -1.64
N LEU A 64 -1.28 5.09 -2.91
CA LEU A 64 -0.23 5.82 -3.63
C LEU A 64 0.11 7.16 -2.97
N HIS A 65 -0.90 7.90 -2.48
CA HIS A 65 -0.70 9.16 -1.76
C HIS A 65 0.23 8.96 -0.55
N HIS A 66 -0.09 8.00 0.32
CA HIS A 66 0.71 7.77 1.53
C HIS A 66 2.10 7.22 1.19
N LEU A 67 2.20 6.27 0.26
CA LEU A 67 3.48 5.68 -0.13
C LEU A 67 4.43 6.73 -0.71
N ASN A 68 3.94 7.55 -1.64
CA ASN A 68 4.70 8.64 -2.24
C ASN A 68 5.12 9.67 -1.18
N ARG A 69 4.24 9.97 -0.21
CA ARG A 69 4.54 10.91 0.88
C ARG A 69 5.64 10.40 1.81
N TYR A 70 5.57 9.14 2.26
CA TYR A 70 6.58 8.58 3.19
C TYR A 70 7.92 8.32 2.53
N LEU A 71 7.92 7.86 1.28
CA LEU A 71 9.15 7.47 0.57
C LEU A 71 9.67 8.54 -0.39
N SER A 72 8.99 9.68 -0.51
CA SER A 72 9.32 10.76 -1.45
C SER A 72 9.43 10.26 -2.90
N LEU A 73 8.43 9.49 -3.33
CA LEU A 73 8.32 8.90 -4.67
C LEU A 73 7.25 9.61 -5.53
N ASN A 74 7.20 9.28 -6.82
CA ASN A 74 6.20 9.77 -7.77
C ASN A 74 5.56 8.60 -8.55
N LEU A 75 5.00 7.63 -7.83
CA LEU A 75 4.28 6.49 -8.41
C LEU A 75 2.86 6.92 -8.83
N THR A 76 2.35 6.35 -9.92
CA THR A 76 1.05 6.65 -10.53
C THR A 76 0.20 5.41 -10.74
#